data_AF-C4V315-F1
#
_entry.id   AF-C4V315-F1
#
_cell.length_a   1.000
_cell.length_b   1.000
_cell.length_c   1.000
_cell.angle_alpha   90.00
_cell.angle_beta   90.00
_cell.angle_gamma   90.00
#
_symmetry.space_group_name_H-M   'P 1'
#
loop_
_entity.id
_entity.type
_entity.pdbx_description
1 polymer ?
#
loop_
_entity_poly.entity_id
_entity_poly.type
_entity_poly.pdbx_seq_one_letter_code
_entity_poly.pdbx_strand_id
1 'polypeptide(L)'
;MSVFSAESRVEDVARALLFAPYGRLLFPVQSGYMDGDTLGSLRLAWYSHISPARTVAVVNRLAADAAAGHRIFYPIYTEEEMRRDPAKRDTGLFFFRGRTGAPVAVV
;
A
#
# COMPACT_ATOMS: atom_id res chain seq x y z
N MET A 1 -18.47 0.20 -1.49
CA MET A 1 -18.23 0.74 -2.84
C MET A 1 -16.74 0.69 -3.11
N SER A 2 -16.30 0.26 -4.29
CA SER A 2 -14.89 0.31 -4.69
C SER A 2 -14.53 1.72 -5.15
N VAL A 3 -13.49 2.30 -4.55
CA VAL A 3 -12.97 3.64 -4.87
C VAL A 3 -12.06 3.61 -6.09
N PHE A 4 -11.32 2.52 -6.27
CA PHE A 4 -10.36 2.34 -7.35
C PHE A 4 -10.73 1.17 -8.27
N SER A 5 -10.27 1.23 -9.52
CA SER A 5 -10.49 0.22 -10.56
C SER A 5 -9.17 -0.16 -11.23
N ALA A 6 -9.21 -1.12 -12.17
CA ALA A 6 -8.04 -1.50 -12.95
C ALA A 6 -7.45 -0.34 -13.78
N GLU A 7 -8.30 0.62 -14.16
CA GLU A 7 -7.90 1.82 -14.92
C GLU A 7 -7.35 2.94 -14.04
N SER A 8 -7.47 2.83 -12.71
CA SER A 8 -6.92 3.83 -11.80
C SER A 8 -5.40 3.89 -11.95
N ARG A 9 -4.86 5.10 -12.17
CA ARG A 9 -3.42 5.29 -12.25
C ARG A 9 -2.78 5.01 -10.90
N VAL A 10 -1.65 4.34 -10.92
CA VAL A 10 -0.85 4.05 -9.73
C VAL A 10 -0.52 5.34 -8.97
N GLU A 11 -0.17 6.38 -9.71
CA GLU A 11 0.17 7.70 -9.17
C GLU A 11 -1.02 8.38 -8.46
N ASP A 12 -2.22 8.30 -9.03
CA ASP A 12 -3.44 8.86 -8.44
C ASP A 12 -3.82 8.11 -7.15
N VAL A 13 -3.66 6.78 -7.16
CA VAL A 13 -3.87 5.93 -5.97
C VAL A 13 -2.86 6.31 -4.88
N ALA A 14 -1.58 6.45 -5.22
CA ALA A 14 -0.52 6.80 -4.27
C ALA A 14 -0.70 8.20 -3.65
N ARG A 15 -1.33 9.13 -4.37
CA ARG A 15 -1.59 10.51 -3.93
C ARG A 15 -2.97 10.71 -3.30
N ALA A 16 -3.82 9.69 -3.28
CA ALA A 16 -5.14 9.81 -2.69
C ALA A 16 -5.03 10.25 -1.22
N LEU A 17 -5.75 11.31 -0.85
CA LEU A 17 -5.75 11.86 0.51
C LEU A 17 -6.08 10.81 1.58
N LEU A 18 -6.88 9.81 1.20
CA LEU A 18 -7.23 8.66 2.01
C LEU A 18 -6.02 7.88 2.55
N PHE A 19 -4.90 7.89 1.81
CA PHE A 19 -3.67 7.21 2.19
C PHE A 19 -2.58 8.15 2.69
N ALA A 20 -2.84 9.45 2.78
CA ALA A 20 -1.84 10.40 3.24
C ALA A 20 -1.43 10.12 4.71
N PRO A 21 -0.14 10.32 5.07
CA PRO A 21 0.99 10.70 4.21
C PRO A 21 1.76 9.51 3.59
N TYR A 22 1.24 8.28 3.70
CA TYR A 22 1.99 7.05 3.40
C TYR A 22 1.63 6.39 2.07
N GLY A 23 0.68 6.93 1.30
CA GLY A 23 0.21 6.37 0.02
C GLY A 23 1.32 6.11 -1.00
N ARG A 24 2.37 6.93 -1.01
CA ARG A 24 3.57 6.73 -1.85
C ARG A 24 4.29 5.38 -1.60
N LEU A 25 4.07 4.77 -0.44
CA LEU A 25 4.70 3.50 -0.04
C LEU A 25 3.85 2.28 -0.40
N LEU A 26 2.65 2.46 -0.97
CA LEU A 26 1.82 1.36 -1.46
C LEU A 26 2.46 0.64 -2.66
N PHE A 27 3.35 1.32 -3.37
CA PHE A 27 4.05 0.83 -4.56
C PHE A 27 5.56 1.02 -4.39
N PRO A 28 6.39 0.36 -5.22
CA PRO A 28 7.83 0.56 -5.16
C PRO A 28 8.22 2.04 -5.25
N VAL A 29 9.02 2.51 -4.29
CA VAL A 29 9.49 3.91 -4.24
C VAL A 29 10.44 4.21 -5.40
N GLN A 30 11.22 3.21 -5.81
CA GLN A 30 12.09 3.29 -6.98
C GLN A 30 11.34 2.75 -8.19
N SER A 31 11.03 3.64 -9.13
CA SER A 31 10.19 3.33 -10.31
C SER A 31 10.75 2.20 -11.17
N GLY A 32 12.07 2.01 -11.22
CA GLY A 32 12.71 0.93 -11.99
C GLY A 32 12.34 -0.50 -11.55
N TYR A 33 11.68 -0.68 -10.39
CA TYR A 33 11.17 -1.98 -9.95
C TYR A 33 9.72 -2.24 -10.35
N MET A 34 9.07 -1.31 -11.04
CA MET A 34 7.73 -1.48 -11.56
C MET A 34 7.62 -0.99 -13.00
N ASP A 35 6.60 -1.48 -13.69
CA ASP A 35 6.19 -1.04 -15.02
C ASP A 35 4.66 -1.02 -15.09
N GLY A 36 4.11 -0.30 -16.07
CA GLY A 36 2.68 -0.03 -16.18
C GLY A 36 2.20 1.15 -15.33
N ASP A 37 1.21 1.86 -15.84
CA ASP A 37 0.73 3.13 -15.25
C ASP A 37 -0.52 2.97 -14.41
N THR A 38 -1.22 1.84 -14.53
CA THR A 38 -2.52 1.58 -13.88
C THR A 38 -2.46 0.35 -12.99
N LEU A 39 -3.41 0.21 -12.05
CA LEU A 39 -3.52 -0.99 -11.21
C LEU A 39 -3.68 -2.28 -12.04
N GLY A 40 -4.26 -2.17 -13.24
CA GLY A 40 -4.47 -3.29 -14.14
C GLY A 40 -3.27 -3.65 -15.02
N SER A 41 -2.38 -2.68 -15.28
CA SER A 41 -1.17 -2.88 -16.08
C SER A 41 0.10 -3.06 -15.23
N LEU A 42 -0.01 -2.88 -13.91
CA LEU A 42 1.11 -2.96 -12.97
C LEU A 42 1.88 -4.28 -13.10
N ARG A 43 3.18 -4.16 -13.38
CA ARG A 43 4.17 -5.23 -13.35
C ARG A 43 5.23 -4.87 -12.31
N LEU A 44 5.82 -5.88 -11.68
CA LEU A 44 6.92 -5.71 -10.73
C LEU A 44 8.10 -6.56 -11.18
N ALA A 45 9.32 -6.03 -11.06
CA ALA A 45 10.53 -6.62 -11.64
C ALA A 45 10.68 -8.14 -11.40
N TRP A 46 10.42 -8.60 -10.17
CA TRP A 46 10.66 -9.98 -9.75
C TRP A 46 9.38 -10.81 -9.53
N TYR A 47 8.22 -10.30 -9.89
CA TYR A 47 6.94 -10.99 -9.69
C TYR A 47 6.31 -11.36 -11.03
N SER A 48 6.15 -12.66 -11.26
CA SER A 48 5.59 -13.22 -12.50
C SER A 48 4.07 -13.41 -12.46
N HIS A 49 3.45 -13.42 -11.27
CA HIS A 49 2.04 -13.74 -11.07
C HIS A 49 1.30 -12.60 -10.35
N ILE A 50 1.17 -11.47 -11.04
CA ILE A 50 0.37 -10.34 -10.57
C ILE A 50 -1.03 -10.46 -11.18
N SER A 51 -2.06 -10.41 -10.32
CA SER A 51 -3.45 -10.41 -10.76
C SER A 51 -4.03 -9.01 -10.62
N PRO A 52 -4.41 -8.34 -11.73
CA PRO A 52 -5.09 -7.05 -11.72
C PRO A 52 -6.26 -6.99 -10.74
N ALA A 53 -7.13 -8.01 -10.77
CA ALA A 53 -8.28 -8.09 -9.89
C ALA A 53 -7.89 -8.16 -8.41
N ARG A 54 -6.82 -8.90 -8.06
CA ARG A 54 -6.32 -8.94 -6.68
C ARG A 54 -5.67 -7.63 -6.28
N THR A 55 -4.88 -6.99 -7.16
CA THR A 55 -4.29 -5.68 -6.91
C THR A 55 -5.36 -4.66 -6.56
N VAL A 56 -6.40 -4.55 -7.39
CA VAL A 56 -7.55 -3.66 -7.17
C VAL A 56 -8.26 -4.00 -5.86
N ALA A 57 -8.48 -5.28 -5.56
CA ALA A 57 -9.13 -5.70 -4.32
C ALA A 57 -8.32 -5.33 -3.06
N VAL A 58 -6.99 -5.51 -3.10
CA VAL A 58 -6.08 -5.18 -1.99
C VAL A 58 -6.07 -3.67 -1.72
N VAL A 59 -5.92 -2.85 -2.77
CA VAL A 59 -5.94 -1.38 -2.64
C VAL A 59 -7.29 -0.91 -2.10
N ASN A 60 -8.40 -1.43 -2.62
CA ASN A 60 -9.73 -1.05 -2.13
C ASN A 60 -10.01 -1.51 -0.70
N ARG A 61 -9.43 -2.64 -0.26
CA ARG A 61 -9.53 -3.06 1.15
C ARG A 61 -8.82 -2.06 2.07
N LEU A 62 -7.61 -1.64 1.73
CA LEU A 62 -6.90 -0.60 2.47
C LEU A 62 -7.68 0.73 2.46
N ALA A 63 -8.29 1.08 1.32
CA ALA A 63 -9.12 2.28 1.20
C ALA A 63 -10.33 2.22 2.15
N ALA A 64 -11.02 1.08 2.20
CA ALA A 64 -12.16 0.88 3.09
C ALA A 64 -11.73 0.97 4.57
N ASP A 65 -10.61 0.33 4.94
CA ASP A 65 -10.09 0.38 6.31
C ASP A 65 -9.70 1.81 6.71
N ALA A 66 -9.03 2.56 5.82
CA ALA A 66 -8.68 3.96 6.06
C ALA A 66 -9.93 4.86 6.17
N ALA A 67 -10.94 4.64 5.32
CA ALA A 67 -12.20 5.40 5.34
C ALA A 67 -12.99 5.13 6.62
N ALA A 68 -12.88 3.94 7.19
CA ALA A 68 -13.44 3.57 8.49
C ALA A 68 -12.62 4.12 9.69
N GLY A 69 -11.56 4.89 9.45
CA GLY A 69 -10.69 5.44 10.49
C GLY A 69 -9.74 4.42 11.12
N HIS A 70 -9.59 3.24 10.52
CA HIS A 70 -8.63 2.25 10.99
C HIS A 70 -7.21 2.65 10.57
N ARG A 71 -6.26 2.50 11.50
CA ARG A 71 -4.85 2.65 11.19
C ARG A 71 -4.38 1.52 10.26
N ILE A 72 -4.01 1.88 9.03
CA ILE A 72 -3.54 0.96 8.00
C ILE A 72 -2.01 0.96 7.81
N PHE A 73 -1.30 1.91 8.40
CA PHE A 73 0.15 2.03 8.27
C PHE A 73 0.85 2.27 9.61
N TYR A 74 2.01 1.62 9.79
CA TYR A 74 2.86 1.72 10.96
C TYR A 74 4.29 2.07 10.51
N PRO A 75 4.79 3.29 10.77
CA PRO A 75 6.22 3.55 10.66
C PRO A 75 6.94 2.72 11.71
N ILE A 76 8.08 2.15 11.32
CA ILE A 76 8.87 1.27 12.21
C ILE A 76 10.13 1.97 12.76
N TYR A 77 10.39 3.20 12.32
CA TYR A 77 11.49 4.03 12.79
C TYR A 77 10.96 5.28 13.48
N THR A 78 11.71 5.76 14.48
CA THR A 78 11.43 7.02 15.19
C THR A 78 11.80 8.24 14.35
N GLU A 79 11.24 9.41 14.68
CA GLU A 79 11.58 10.66 13.97
C GLU A 79 13.07 11.01 14.08
N GLU A 80 13.72 10.71 15.20
CA GLU A 80 15.16 10.97 15.36
C GLU A 80 16.00 10.05 14.46
N GLU A 81 15.61 8.79 14.31
CA GLU A 81 16.28 7.87 13.38
C GLU A 81 16.07 8.31 11.93
N MET A 82 14.85 8.75 11.57
CA MET A 82 14.53 9.25 10.23
C MET A 82 15.18 10.60 9.93
N ARG A 83 15.50 11.41 10.95
CA ARG A 83 16.26 12.66 10.78
C ARG A 83 17.74 12.37 10.51
N ARG A 84 18.30 11.35 11.16
CA ARG A 84 19.69 10.91 10.95
C ARG A 84 19.87 10.18 9.62
N ASP A 85 18.87 9.41 9.21
CA ASP A 85 18.85 8.67 7.95
C ASP A 85 17.47 8.85 7.26
N PRO A 86 17.35 9.84 6.36
CA PRO A 86 16.09 10.15 5.68
C PRO A 86 15.48 9.00 4.87
N ALA A 87 16.29 8.04 4.40
CA ALA A 87 15.78 6.90 3.63
C ALA A 87 14.83 6.02 4.45
N LYS A 88 14.94 6.04 5.79
CA LYS A 88 14.03 5.33 6.70
C LYS A 88 12.58 5.82 6.63
N ARG A 89 12.34 7.04 6.11
CA ARG A 89 10.98 7.54 5.88
C ARG A 89 10.22 6.73 4.84
N ASP A 90 10.94 6.05 3.96
CA ASP A 90 10.40 5.20 2.90
C ASP A 90 10.20 3.74 3.36
N THR A 91 10.06 3.52 4.66
CA THR A 91 9.87 2.18 5.25
C THR A 91 8.75 2.17 6.30
N GLY A 92 7.95 1.12 6.27
CA GLY A 92 6.96 0.82 7.30
C GLY A 92 6.10 -0.39 6.93
N LEU A 93 5.08 -0.65 7.74
CA LEU A 93 4.22 -1.82 7.59
C LEU A 93 2.79 -1.37 7.28
N PHE A 94 2.27 -1.86 6.15
CA PHE A 94 0.83 -1.83 5.90
C PHE A 94 0.16 -2.99 6.63
N PHE A 95 -0.93 -2.70 7.32
CA PHE A 95 -1.61 -3.67 8.17
C PHE A 95 -2.99 -3.99 7.63
N PHE A 96 -3.24 -5.28 7.39
CA PHE A 96 -4.54 -5.80 6.98
C PHE A 96 -5.22 -6.45 8.17
N ARG A 97 -6.23 -5.77 8.72
CA ARG A 97 -6.92 -6.26 9.92
C ARG A 97 -7.64 -7.57 9.61
N GLY A 98 -7.42 -8.58 10.46
CA GLY A 98 -8.17 -9.83 10.45
C GLY A 98 -9.59 -9.65 10.99
N ARG A 99 -10.38 -10.73 10.99
CA ARG A 99 -11.72 -10.72 11.60
C ARG A 99 -11.60 -10.71 13.12
N THR A 100 -12.39 -9.88 13.79
CA THR A 100 -12.46 -9.85 15.26
C THR A 100 -12.80 -11.23 15.81
N GLY A 101 -12.01 -11.72 16.78
CA GLY A 101 -12.22 -13.03 17.41
C GLY A 101 -11.82 -14.23 16.55
N ALA A 102 -11.26 -14.04 15.36
CA ALA A 102 -10.77 -15.15 14.56
C ALA A 102 -9.48 -15.74 15.16
N PRO A 103 -9.28 -17.08 15.06
CA PRO A 103 -8.03 -17.71 15.47
C PRO A 103 -6.82 -17.11 14.73
N VAL A 104 -5.72 -16.93 15.45
CA VAL A 104 -4.44 -16.50 14.89
C VAL A 104 -3.36 -17.52 15.26
N ALA A 105 -2.45 -17.79 14.32
CA ALA A 105 -1.23 -18.55 14.57
C ALA A 105 -0.03 -17.65 14.30
N VAL A 106 0.90 -17.61 15.24
CA VAL A 106 2.21 -16.96 15.12
C VAL A 106 3.23 -18.07 15.38
N VAL A 107 4.15 -18.29 14.45
CA VAL A 107 5.17 -19.34 14.51
C VAL A 107 6.55 -18.71 14.53
#